data_AF-A0AAV9ZLA4-F1
#
_entry.id   AF-A0AAV9ZLA4-F1
#
_cell.length_a   1.000
_cell.length_b   1.000
_cell.length_c   1.000
_cell.angle_alpha   90.00
_cell.angle_beta   90.00
_cell.angle_gamma   90.00
#
_symmetry.space_group_name_H-M   'P 1'
#
loop_
_entity.id
_entity.type
_entity.pdbx_description
1 polymer ?
#
loop_
_entity_poly.entity_id
_entity_poly.type
_entity_poly.pdbx_seq_one_letter_code
_entity_poly.pdbx_strand_id
1 'polypeptide(L)'
;MSGPNPETPLALLPPDVAAQLRIAEYVTAFIWDVLCNAPNDWKLVTKHRIGMGTWVYFIARVCTTFYIITSTLLLTYPVGDCVLAHQIYTSASAIVMPANGLLMFLRTRAIFNNNKRLVSLLLLLWLLVVGTAILPAIPGMAVVVNIGPTKYCFVTIDKHTAWSSAEIFHMVAPIIYDTVVFVAISLRMFHASYMESLDGNRSRKTKIMAAITGKYLPRFSKAVLRDGQAYYL
;
A
#
# COMPACT_ATOMS: atom_id res chain seq x y z
N MET A 1 -19.92 7.13 38.22
CA MET A 1 -18.98 7.95 37.44
C MET A 1 -17.69 7.16 37.32
N SER A 2 -17.50 6.44 36.21
CA SER A 2 -16.25 5.75 35.90
C SER A 2 -15.22 6.82 35.52
N GLY A 3 -14.10 6.88 36.25
CA GLY A 3 -13.00 7.78 35.90
C GLY A 3 -12.43 7.46 34.51
N PRO A 4 -11.68 8.40 33.90
CA PRO A 4 -11.01 8.14 32.62
C PRO A 4 -10.09 6.91 32.74
N ASN A 5 -10.10 6.08 31.70
CA ASN A 5 -9.29 4.86 31.67
C ASN A 5 -7.80 5.20 31.81
N PRO A 6 -7.09 4.71 32.85
CA PRO A 6 -5.70 5.05 33.11
C PRO A 6 -4.73 4.60 32.00
N GLU A 7 -5.16 3.68 31.13
CA GLU A 7 -4.35 3.23 29.99
C GLU A 7 -4.44 4.14 28.76
N THR A 8 -5.24 5.20 28.82
CA THR A 8 -5.37 6.18 27.73
C THR A 8 -4.64 7.47 28.12
N PRO A 9 -3.33 7.61 27.83
CA PRO A 9 -2.52 8.73 28.32
C PRO A 9 -3.05 10.10 27.88
N LEU A 10 -3.71 10.16 26.71
CA LEU A 10 -4.33 11.38 26.18
C LEU A 10 -5.63 11.77 26.88
N ALA A 11 -6.28 10.85 27.62
CA ALA A 11 -7.48 11.14 28.40
C ALA A 11 -7.17 11.92 29.69
N LEU A 12 -5.88 12.02 30.06
CA LEU A 12 -5.39 12.78 31.22
C LEU A 12 -5.01 14.22 30.85
N LEU A 13 -4.99 14.57 29.56
CA LEU A 13 -4.62 15.90 29.07
C LEU A 13 -5.86 16.76 28.76
N PRO A 14 -5.74 18.10 28.87
CA PRO A 14 -6.73 19.02 28.31
C PRO A 14 -6.95 18.78 26.80
N PRO A 15 -8.18 18.87 26.29
CA PRO A 15 -8.54 18.48 24.93
C PRO A 15 -7.83 19.29 23.84
N ASP A 16 -7.47 20.53 24.14
CA ASP A 16 -6.67 21.43 23.30
C ASP A 16 -5.21 20.96 23.16
N VAL A 17 -4.59 20.54 24.25
CA VAL A 17 -3.20 20.02 24.25
C VAL A 17 -3.14 18.64 23.57
N ALA A 18 -4.13 17.78 23.83
CA ALA A 18 -4.24 16.48 23.18
C ALA A 18 -4.38 16.61 21.64
N ALA A 19 -5.16 17.59 21.16
CA ALA A 19 -5.30 17.85 19.73
C ALA A 19 -3.99 18.34 19.09
N GLN A 20 -3.27 19.25 19.75
CA GLN A 20 -1.97 19.76 19.25
C GLN A 20 -0.91 18.67 19.15
N LEU A 21 -0.80 17.81 20.17
CA LEU A 21 0.14 16.69 20.16
C LEU A 21 -0.14 15.71 19.02
N ARG A 22 -1.42 15.41 18.75
CA ARG A 22 -1.81 14.55 17.63
C ARG A 22 -1.46 15.15 16.28
N ILE A 23 -1.77 16.43 16.07
CA ILE A 23 -1.38 17.13 14.83
C ILE A 23 0.13 17.07 14.63
N ALA A 24 0.91 17.30 15.70
CA ALA A 24 2.35 17.20 15.66
C ALA A 24 2.85 15.79 15.31
N GLU A 25 2.27 14.72 15.89
CA GLU A 25 2.60 13.33 15.55
C GLU A 25 2.37 13.03 14.06
N TYR A 26 1.21 13.41 13.51
CA TYR A 26 0.89 13.17 12.10
C TYR A 26 1.77 13.98 11.15
N VAL A 27 2.01 15.26 11.45
CA VAL A 27 2.90 16.12 10.66
C VAL A 27 4.32 15.57 10.69
N THR A 28 4.78 15.08 11.85
CA THR A 28 6.11 14.48 11.98
C THR A 28 6.20 13.18 11.17
N ALA A 29 5.20 12.31 11.23
CA ALA A 29 5.14 11.10 10.40
C ALA A 29 5.12 11.42 8.90
N PHE A 30 4.39 12.46 8.50
CA PHE A 30 4.34 12.96 7.12
C PHE A 30 5.70 13.45 6.65
N ILE A 31 6.34 14.33 7.43
CA ILE A 31 7.68 14.86 7.14
C ILE A 31 8.68 13.71 7.06
N TRP A 32 8.60 12.75 7.98
CA TRP A 32 9.48 11.59 8.01
C TRP A 32 9.33 10.74 6.74
N ASP A 33 8.11 10.43 6.30
CA ASP A 33 7.88 9.67 5.07
C ASP A 33 8.38 10.41 3.81
N VAL A 34 8.22 11.73 3.75
CA VAL A 34 8.75 12.55 2.65
C VAL A 34 10.28 12.52 2.65
N LEU A 35 10.91 12.71 3.82
CA LEU A 35 12.38 12.75 3.94
C LEU A 35 13.04 11.40 3.67
N CYS A 36 12.50 10.30 4.19
CA CYS A 36 13.06 8.95 3.99
C CYS A 36 13.11 8.53 2.52
N ASN A 37 12.26 9.11 1.70
CA ASN A 37 12.11 8.75 0.31
C ASN A 37 12.59 9.84 -0.67
N ALA A 38 12.80 11.06 -0.19
CA ALA A 38 13.35 12.17 -0.98
C ALA A 38 14.64 11.81 -1.74
N PRO A 39 15.60 11.01 -1.21
CA PRO A 39 16.79 10.61 -1.97
C PRO A 39 16.46 9.73 -3.18
N ASN A 40 15.51 8.80 -3.03
CA ASN A 40 15.06 7.92 -4.10
C ASN A 40 14.27 8.69 -5.15
N ASP A 41 13.44 9.62 -4.71
CA ASP A 41 12.63 10.49 -5.57
C ASP A 41 13.52 11.47 -6.35
N TRP A 42 14.55 12.03 -5.70
CA TRP A 42 15.57 12.87 -6.34
C TRP A 42 16.34 12.11 -7.41
N LYS A 43 16.76 10.87 -7.12
CA LYS A 43 17.47 10.02 -8.09
C LYS A 43 16.58 9.63 -9.28
N LEU A 44 15.27 9.48 -9.07
CA LEU A 44 14.32 9.21 -10.14
C LEU A 44 14.17 10.41 -11.08
N VAL A 45 14.07 11.63 -10.55
CA VAL A 45 13.90 12.88 -11.33
C VAL A 45 15.19 13.29 -12.03
N THR A 46 16.34 13.04 -11.43
CA THR A 46 17.64 13.50 -11.96
C THR A 46 18.34 12.51 -12.89
N LYS A 47 18.17 11.19 -12.69
CA LYS A 47 18.87 10.17 -13.50
C LYS A 47 18.00 9.47 -14.55
N HIS A 48 16.67 9.56 -14.48
CA HIS A 48 15.78 8.86 -15.41
C HIS A 48 14.93 9.85 -16.20
N ARG A 49 14.59 9.49 -17.45
CA ARG A 49 13.70 10.28 -18.31
C ARG A 49 12.33 10.36 -17.63
N ILE A 50 11.86 11.58 -17.36
CA ILE A 50 10.53 11.84 -16.78
C ILE A 50 9.48 11.31 -17.78
N GLY A 51 8.83 10.21 -17.43
CA GLY A 51 7.80 9.58 -18.24
C GLY A 51 6.48 9.54 -17.50
N MET A 52 5.44 8.97 -18.14
CA MET A 52 4.10 8.81 -17.55
C MET A 52 4.15 8.08 -16.19
N GLY A 53 5.03 7.10 -16.01
CA GLY A 53 5.22 6.39 -14.73
C GLY A 53 5.75 7.27 -13.59
N THR A 54 6.51 8.33 -13.88
CA THR A 54 7.03 9.26 -12.87
C THR A 54 5.90 10.12 -12.30
N TRP A 55 5.01 10.63 -13.15
CA TRP A 55 3.84 11.39 -12.71
C TRP A 55 2.87 10.55 -11.88
N VAL A 56 2.55 9.34 -12.36
CA VAL A 56 1.69 8.41 -11.62
C VAL A 56 2.31 8.07 -10.26
N TYR A 57 3.65 7.98 -10.17
CA TYR A 57 4.35 7.70 -8.92
C TYR A 57 4.18 8.81 -7.88
N PHE A 58 4.40 10.07 -8.25
CA PHE A 58 4.21 11.20 -7.32
C PHE A 58 2.76 11.34 -6.87
N ILE A 59 1.81 11.16 -7.80
CA ILE A 59 0.37 11.17 -7.48
C ILE A 59 0.05 10.05 -6.49
N ALA A 60 0.47 8.81 -6.78
CA ALA A 60 0.23 7.67 -5.92
C ALA A 60 0.82 7.90 -4.51
N ARG A 61 2.02 8.48 -4.43
CA ARG A 61 2.69 8.79 -3.16
C ARG A 61 1.89 9.77 -2.31
N VAL A 62 1.60 10.96 -2.86
CA VAL A 62 0.85 12.02 -2.14
C VAL A 62 -0.54 11.51 -1.72
N CYS A 63 -1.24 10.82 -2.62
CA CYS A 63 -2.55 10.29 -2.32
C CYS A 63 -2.49 9.17 -1.26
N THR A 64 -1.46 8.31 -1.29
CA THR A 64 -1.29 7.24 -0.27
C THR A 64 -1.09 7.84 1.11
N THR A 65 -0.27 8.90 1.22
CA THR A 65 -0.04 9.56 2.50
C THR A 65 -1.33 10.22 3.01
N PHE A 66 -2.07 10.91 2.14
CA PHE A 66 -3.38 11.49 2.47
C PHE A 66 -4.38 10.41 2.94
N TYR A 67 -4.40 9.26 2.26
CA TYR A 67 -5.25 8.13 2.60
C TYR A 67 -4.90 7.55 3.98
N ILE A 68 -3.62 7.35 4.29
CA ILE A 68 -3.17 6.87 5.61
C ILE A 68 -3.57 7.86 6.71
N ILE A 69 -3.34 9.16 6.49
CA ILE A 69 -3.71 10.20 7.46
C ILE A 69 -5.23 10.16 7.71
N THR A 70 -6.03 10.18 6.64
CA THR A 70 -7.50 10.14 6.75
C THR A 70 -7.99 8.88 7.46
N SER A 71 -7.38 7.72 7.16
CA SER A 71 -7.65 6.45 7.83
C SER A 71 -7.39 6.52 9.33
N THR A 72 -6.23 7.06 9.72
CA THR A 72 -5.88 7.20 11.14
C THR A 72 -6.82 8.16 11.86
N LEU A 73 -7.14 9.31 11.24
CA LEU A 73 -8.09 10.28 11.80
C LEU A 73 -9.47 9.67 12.04
N LEU A 74 -9.98 8.87 11.11
CA LEU A 74 -11.26 8.17 11.26
C LEU A 74 -11.30 7.25 12.49
N LEU A 75 -10.17 6.62 12.84
CA LEU A 75 -10.09 5.64 13.92
C LEU A 75 -9.77 6.28 15.27
N THR A 76 -9.05 7.41 15.29
CA THR A 76 -8.49 7.97 16.53
C THR A 76 -9.01 9.36 16.90
N TYR A 77 -9.69 10.06 16.00
CA TYR A 77 -10.13 11.44 16.20
C TYR A 77 -11.66 11.58 16.17
N PRO A 78 -12.25 12.46 17.00
CA PRO A 78 -13.67 12.80 16.93
C PRO A 78 -14.00 13.64 15.68
N VAL A 79 -14.13 12.97 14.53
CA VAL A 79 -14.42 13.60 13.21
C VAL A 79 -15.83 14.20 13.12
N GLY A 80 -16.74 13.83 14.01
CA GLY A 80 -18.11 14.34 13.98
C GLY A 80 -18.97 13.49 13.06
N ASP A 81 -19.09 13.85 11.78
CA ASP A 81 -19.88 13.08 10.81
C ASP A 81 -19.05 11.90 10.26
N CYS A 82 -19.30 10.71 10.83
CA CYS A 82 -18.58 9.50 10.46
C CYS A 82 -18.90 9.02 9.04
N VAL A 83 -20.11 9.28 8.53
CA VAL A 83 -20.52 8.88 7.19
C VAL A 83 -19.76 9.73 6.17
N LEU A 84 -19.76 11.05 6.37
CA LEU A 84 -19.01 11.96 5.50
C LEU A 84 -17.51 11.67 5.53
N ALA A 85 -16.92 11.49 6.71
CA ALA A 85 -15.50 11.21 6.83
C ALA A 85 -15.12 9.87 6.19
N HIS A 86 -15.96 8.83 6.34
CA HIS A 86 -15.75 7.55 5.68
C HIS A 86 -15.86 7.68 4.15
N GLN A 87 -16.80 8.48 3.65
CA GLN A 87 -16.94 8.77 2.22
C GLN A 87 -15.71 9.46 1.62
N ILE A 88 -15.10 10.40 2.38
CA ILE A 88 -13.85 11.06 1.97
C ILE A 88 -12.71 10.04 1.91
N TYR A 89 -12.64 9.15 2.89
CA TYR A 89 -11.65 8.07 2.93
C TYR A 89 -11.80 7.08 1.76
N THR A 90 -13.01 6.59 1.49
CA THR A 90 -13.26 5.62 0.41
C THR A 90 -13.10 6.26 -0.98
N SER A 91 -13.45 7.54 -1.14
CA SER A 91 -13.16 8.26 -2.39
C SER A 91 -11.66 8.48 -2.63
N ALA A 92 -10.89 8.75 -1.58
CA ALA A 92 -9.43 8.80 -1.69
C ALA A 92 -8.84 7.43 -2.06
N SER A 93 -9.35 6.34 -1.46
CA SER A 93 -8.87 4.98 -1.76
C SER A 93 -9.15 4.56 -3.20
N ALA A 94 -10.28 5.00 -3.77
CA ALA A 94 -10.65 4.80 -5.17
C ALA A 94 -9.65 5.38 -6.17
N ILE A 95 -8.81 6.33 -5.75
CA ILE A 95 -7.73 6.90 -6.57
C ILE A 95 -6.41 6.20 -6.26
N VAL A 96 -6.10 6.06 -4.97
CA VAL A 96 -4.82 5.53 -4.47
C VAL A 96 -4.57 4.10 -4.93
N MET A 97 -5.54 3.21 -4.74
CA MET A 97 -5.34 1.79 -5.02
C MET A 97 -5.15 1.53 -6.52
N PRO A 98 -6.00 2.08 -7.43
CA PRO A 98 -5.76 1.99 -8.87
C PRO A 98 -4.42 2.58 -9.30
N ALA A 99 -4.03 3.74 -8.76
CA ALA A 99 -2.78 4.40 -9.13
C ALA A 99 -1.56 3.55 -8.76
N ASN A 100 -1.52 3.01 -7.53
CA ASN A 100 -0.46 2.10 -7.09
C ASN A 100 -0.44 0.81 -7.91
N GLY A 101 -1.61 0.19 -8.14
CA GLY A 101 -1.73 -0.99 -8.98
C GLY A 101 -1.27 -0.73 -10.42
N LEU A 102 -1.56 0.46 -10.98
CA LEU A 102 -1.16 0.83 -12.34
C LEU A 102 0.36 0.97 -12.44
N LEU A 103 1.03 1.52 -11.42
CA LEU A 103 2.50 1.59 -11.38
C LEU A 103 3.12 0.19 -11.42
N MET A 104 2.59 -0.72 -10.61
CA MET A 104 3.03 -2.11 -10.57
C MET A 104 2.76 -2.83 -11.90
N PHE A 105 1.62 -2.56 -12.53
CA PHE A 105 1.32 -3.03 -13.88
C PHE A 105 2.34 -2.52 -14.91
N LEU A 106 2.62 -1.22 -14.93
CA LEU A 106 3.55 -0.60 -15.88
C LEU A 106 4.96 -1.17 -15.73
N ARG A 107 5.44 -1.35 -14.49
CA ARG A 107 6.72 -2.01 -14.20
C ARG A 107 6.74 -3.44 -14.73
N THR A 108 5.67 -4.20 -14.46
CA THR A 108 5.59 -5.60 -14.89
C THR A 108 5.47 -5.72 -16.41
N ARG A 109 4.74 -4.83 -17.09
CA ARG A 109 4.63 -4.78 -18.54
C ARG A 109 5.98 -4.50 -19.20
N ALA A 110 6.77 -3.58 -18.66
CA ALA A 110 8.11 -3.28 -19.16
C ALA A 110 9.01 -4.53 -19.07
N ILE A 111 8.90 -5.28 -17.98
CA ILE A 111 9.61 -6.55 -17.81
C ILE A 111 9.04 -7.58 -18.81
N PHE A 112 7.76 -7.93 -18.74
CA PHE A 112 7.05 -8.98 -19.50
C PHE A 112 6.54 -8.60 -20.88
N ASN A 113 7.23 -7.69 -21.57
CA ASN A 113 6.82 -7.19 -22.89
C ASN A 113 6.55 -8.31 -23.92
N ASN A 114 7.25 -9.45 -23.83
CA ASN A 114 7.08 -10.56 -24.76
C ASN A 114 5.92 -11.53 -24.41
N ASN A 115 5.40 -11.51 -23.17
CA ASN A 115 4.34 -12.44 -22.74
C ASN A 115 2.98 -11.74 -22.65
N LYS A 116 2.31 -11.60 -23.80
CA LYS A 116 1.00 -10.92 -23.91
C LYS A 116 -0.08 -11.52 -23.01
N ARG A 117 -0.07 -12.84 -22.77
CA ARG A 117 -1.06 -13.52 -21.91
C ARG A 117 -0.93 -13.06 -20.46
N LEU A 118 0.30 -13.05 -19.92
CA LEU A 118 0.56 -12.60 -18.55
C LEU A 118 0.20 -11.12 -18.37
N VAL A 119 0.60 -10.27 -19.31
CA VAL A 119 0.26 -8.84 -19.27
C VAL A 119 -1.26 -8.63 -19.32
N SER A 120 -1.99 -9.38 -20.15
CA SER A 120 -3.44 -9.31 -20.18
C SER A 120 -4.09 -9.76 -18.87
N LEU A 121 -3.61 -10.85 -18.25
CA LEU A 121 -4.11 -11.32 -16.95
C LEU A 121 -3.87 -10.28 -15.85
N LEU A 122 -2.68 -9.67 -15.81
CA LEU A 122 -2.37 -8.62 -14.85
C LEU A 122 -3.22 -7.37 -15.06
N LEU A 123 -3.54 -7.03 -16.32
CA LEU A 123 -4.46 -5.93 -16.61
C LEU A 123 -5.87 -6.22 -16.11
N LEU A 124 -6.36 -7.46 -16.30
CA LEU A 124 -7.68 -7.89 -15.80
C LEU A 124 -7.74 -7.87 -14.27
N LEU A 125 -6.71 -8.38 -13.59
CA LEU A 125 -6.61 -8.30 -12.13
C LEU A 125 -6.56 -6.85 -11.63
N TRP A 126 -5.85 -5.98 -12.34
CA TRP A 126 -5.85 -4.55 -12.03
C TRP A 126 -7.24 -3.92 -12.20
N LEU A 127 -7.99 -4.26 -13.26
CA LEU A 127 -9.38 -3.80 -13.43
C LEU A 127 -10.30 -4.29 -12.28
N LEU A 128 -10.06 -5.48 -11.73
CA LEU A 128 -10.77 -5.95 -10.55
C LEU A 128 -10.45 -5.07 -9.32
N VAL A 129 -9.18 -4.69 -9.12
CA VAL A 129 -8.79 -3.75 -8.06
C VAL A 129 -9.52 -2.42 -8.22
N VAL A 130 -9.61 -1.89 -9.44
CA VAL A 130 -10.36 -0.66 -9.75
C VAL A 130 -11.83 -0.81 -9.35
N GLY A 131 -12.48 -1.91 -9.76
CA GLY A 131 -13.86 -2.18 -9.40
C GLY A 131 -14.07 -2.23 -7.89
N THR A 132 -13.21 -2.95 -7.16
CA THR A 132 -13.32 -3.07 -5.70
C THR A 132 -13.04 -1.75 -4.97
N ALA A 133 -12.23 -0.86 -5.54
CA ALA A 133 -11.92 0.43 -4.92
C ALA A 133 -13.02 1.49 -5.15
N ILE A 134 -13.75 1.41 -6.28
CA ILE A 134 -14.83 2.37 -6.59
C ILE A 134 -16.11 2.07 -5.80
N LEU A 135 -16.43 0.79 -5.55
CA LEU A 135 -17.69 0.38 -4.91
C LEU A 135 -17.94 1.09 -3.55
N PRO A 136 -16.97 1.10 -2.60
CA PRO A 136 -17.07 1.85 -1.33
C PRO A 136 -17.19 3.37 -1.48
N ALA A 137 -16.74 3.94 -2.60
CA ALA A 137 -16.77 5.37 -2.85
C ALA A 137 -18.13 5.86 -3.37
N ILE A 138 -19.11 4.98 -3.56
CA ILE A 138 -20.47 5.37 -3.97
C ILE A 138 -21.22 5.89 -2.74
N PRO A 139 -21.83 7.09 -2.78
CA PRO A 139 -22.59 7.63 -1.66
C PRO A 139 -23.72 6.69 -1.20
N GLY A 140 -23.88 6.53 0.11
CA GLY A 140 -24.90 5.64 0.70
C GLY A 140 -24.42 4.21 0.96
N MET A 141 -23.16 3.91 0.67
CA MET A 141 -22.52 2.60 0.90
C MET A 141 -21.73 2.52 2.20
N ALA A 142 -21.70 3.61 2.98
CA ALA A 142 -20.88 3.71 4.17
C ALA A 142 -21.27 2.66 5.23
N VAL A 143 -20.27 1.93 5.72
CA VAL A 143 -20.43 0.90 6.77
C VAL A 143 -20.07 1.41 8.16
N VAL A 144 -20.07 2.73 8.36
CA VAL A 144 -19.57 3.37 9.57
C VAL A 144 -20.64 4.27 10.16
N VAL A 145 -20.81 4.22 11.48
CA VAL A 145 -21.75 5.07 12.23
C VAL A 145 -21.08 5.69 13.44
N ASN A 146 -21.73 6.72 13.99
CA ASN A 146 -21.34 7.33 15.24
C ASN A 146 -21.64 6.43 16.45
N ILE A 147 -20.71 6.38 17.40
CA ILE A 147 -20.91 5.66 18.66
C ILE A 147 -21.83 6.50 19.57
N GLY A 148 -23.14 6.24 19.51
CA GLY A 148 -24.13 6.96 20.31
C GLY A 148 -24.05 8.49 20.07
N PRO A 149 -24.09 9.34 21.12
CA PRO A 149 -23.97 10.79 20.97
C PRO A 149 -22.51 11.27 20.76
N THR A 150 -21.54 10.36 20.68
CA THR A 150 -20.14 10.73 20.54
C THR A 150 -19.78 11.02 19.09
N LYS A 151 -18.70 11.79 18.90
CA LYS A 151 -18.13 12.11 17.59
C LYS A 151 -17.16 11.04 17.07
N TYR A 152 -17.09 9.89 17.74
CA TYR A 152 -16.24 8.76 17.37
C TYR A 152 -16.97 7.81 16.44
N CYS A 153 -16.21 7.17 15.57
CA CYS A 153 -16.72 6.29 14.53
C CYS A 153 -16.55 4.83 14.90
N PHE A 154 -17.53 4.01 14.52
CA PHE A 154 -17.50 2.56 14.65
C PHE A 154 -17.97 1.91 13.37
N VAL A 155 -17.25 0.86 12.95
CA VAL A 155 -17.59 0.09 11.76
C VAL A 155 -18.72 -0.88 12.10
N THR A 156 -19.89 -0.65 11.52
CA THR A 156 -21.04 -1.56 11.62
C THR A 156 -20.92 -2.63 10.54
N ILE A 157 -20.26 -3.74 10.87
CA ILE A 157 -20.25 -4.93 10.01
C ILE A 157 -21.51 -5.73 10.30
N ASP A 158 -22.66 -5.29 9.78
CA ASP A 158 -23.85 -6.13 9.78
C ASP A 158 -23.64 -7.29 8.80
N LYS A 159 -23.54 -8.51 9.34
CA LYS A 159 -23.27 -9.77 8.60
C LYS A 159 -24.28 -10.09 7.49
N HIS A 160 -25.36 -9.32 7.36
CA HIS A 160 -26.46 -9.56 6.44
C HIS A 160 -26.56 -8.56 5.27
N THR A 161 -25.65 -7.59 5.15
CA THR A 161 -25.67 -6.66 4.01
C THR A 161 -24.57 -6.99 3.00
N ALA A 162 -24.92 -7.06 1.72
CA ALA A 162 -23.98 -7.25 0.61
C ALA A 162 -22.82 -6.22 0.65
N TRP A 163 -23.07 -5.06 1.23
CA TRP A 163 -22.15 -3.94 1.41
C TRP A 163 -20.96 -4.27 2.32
N SER A 164 -21.17 -5.08 3.37
CA SER A 164 -20.08 -5.54 4.25
C SER A 164 -19.03 -6.39 3.50
N SER A 165 -19.46 -7.16 2.49
CA SER A 165 -18.55 -7.96 1.67
C SER A 165 -17.72 -7.09 0.72
N ALA A 166 -18.28 -6.00 0.19
CA ALA A 166 -17.58 -5.09 -0.71
C ALA A 166 -16.37 -4.43 -0.04
N GLU A 167 -16.50 -4.04 1.23
CA GLU A 167 -15.39 -3.48 2.03
C GLU A 167 -14.26 -4.48 2.27
N ILE A 168 -14.59 -5.74 2.52
CA ILE A 168 -13.57 -6.80 2.67
C ILE A 168 -12.84 -7.00 1.34
N PHE A 169 -13.57 -7.08 0.23
CA PHE A 169 -12.97 -7.22 -1.09
C PHE A 169 -12.09 -6.03 -1.47
N HIS A 170 -12.49 -4.81 -1.10
CA HIS A 170 -11.71 -3.59 -1.26
C HIS A 170 -10.33 -3.69 -0.58
N MET A 171 -10.25 -4.29 0.62
CA MET A 171 -8.95 -4.48 1.30
C MET A 171 -8.13 -5.64 0.71
N VAL A 172 -8.78 -6.75 0.35
CA VAL A 172 -8.09 -8.00 -0.02
C VAL A 172 -7.62 -8.00 -1.48
N ALA A 173 -8.37 -7.43 -2.42
CA ALA A 173 -8.04 -7.47 -3.84
C ALA A 173 -6.68 -6.80 -4.18
N PRO A 174 -6.34 -5.60 -3.67
CA PRO A 174 -5.03 -5.00 -3.89
C PRO A 174 -3.88 -5.86 -3.34
N ILE A 175 -4.06 -6.49 -2.17
CA ILE A 175 -3.04 -7.34 -1.54
C ILE A 175 -2.75 -8.56 -2.43
N ILE A 176 -3.80 -9.21 -2.95
CA ILE A 176 -3.63 -10.34 -3.87
C ILE A 176 -2.92 -9.87 -5.14
N TYR A 177 -3.34 -8.74 -5.71
CA TYR A 177 -2.73 -8.18 -6.90
C TYR A 177 -1.24 -7.91 -6.72
N ASP A 178 -0.87 -7.18 -5.67
CA ASP A 178 0.51 -6.81 -5.37
C ASP A 178 1.37 -8.05 -5.10
N THR A 179 0.81 -9.05 -4.41
CA THR A 179 1.51 -10.32 -4.17
C THR A 179 1.79 -11.07 -5.47
N VAL A 180 0.79 -11.17 -6.36
CA VAL A 180 0.96 -11.83 -7.67
C VAL A 180 2.00 -11.11 -8.51
N VAL A 181 1.95 -9.77 -8.56
CA VAL A 181 2.93 -8.95 -9.29
C VAL A 181 4.32 -9.11 -8.69
N PHE A 182 4.45 -9.01 -7.37
CA PHE A 182 5.73 -9.14 -6.67
C PHE A 182 6.36 -10.50 -6.90
N VAL A 183 5.58 -11.59 -6.81
CA VAL A 183 6.05 -12.95 -7.11
C VAL A 183 6.46 -13.07 -8.57
N ALA A 184 5.67 -12.54 -9.51
CA ALA A 184 6.01 -12.60 -10.94
C ALA A 184 7.33 -11.89 -11.26
N ILE A 185 7.52 -10.67 -10.74
CA ILE A 185 8.76 -9.90 -10.92
C ILE A 185 9.93 -10.65 -10.27
N SER A 186 9.76 -11.11 -9.03
CA SER A 186 10.81 -11.82 -8.28
C SER A 186 11.26 -13.09 -8.97
N LEU A 187 10.32 -13.92 -9.47
CA LEU A 187 10.63 -15.14 -10.21
C LEU A 187 11.36 -14.84 -11.52
N ARG A 188 11.02 -13.75 -12.20
CA ARG A 188 11.72 -13.36 -13.42
C ARG A 188 13.12 -12.84 -13.15
N MET A 189 13.30 -12.00 -12.14
CA MET A 189 14.62 -11.54 -11.73
C MET A 189 15.48 -12.74 -11.30
N PHE A 190 14.90 -13.67 -10.56
CA PHE A 190 15.53 -14.92 -10.18
C PHE A 190 15.96 -15.71 -11.42
N HIS A 191 15.06 -15.95 -12.37
CA HIS A 191 15.38 -16.68 -13.60
C HIS A 191 16.45 -15.98 -14.45
N ALA A 192 16.42 -14.64 -14.54
CA ALA A 192 17.43 -13.87 -15.25
C ALA A 192 18.82 -14.03 -14.60
N SER A 193 18.90 -13.89 -13.27
CA SER A 193 20.15 -14.10 -12.52
C SER A 193 20.63 -15.55 -12.54
N TYR A 194 19.69 -16.51 -12.60
CA TYR A 194 19.95 -17.93 -12.68
C TYR A 194 20.52 -18.32 -14.05
N MET A 195 19.99 -17.78 -15.15
CA MET A 195 20.51 -17.98 -16.52
C MET A 195 21.94 -17.45 -16.66
N GLU A 196 22.27 -16.33 -16.02
CA GLU A 196 23.64 -15.80 -15.98
C GLU A 196 24.62 -16.72 -15.22
N SER A 197 24.12 -17.49 -14.25
CA SER A 197 24.93 -18.47 -13.48
C SER A 197 24.99 -19.88 -14.10
N LEU A 198 24.17 -20.14 -15.12
CA LEU A 198 24.02 -21.45 -15.77
C LEU A 198 25.12 -21.81 -16.77
N ASP A 199 26.11 -20.94 -16.97
CA ASP A 199 27.36 -21.25 -17.68
C ASP A 199 28.16 -22.39 -16.98
N GLY A 200 27.70 -22.84 -15.80
CA GLY A 200 28.17 -24.04 -15.10
C GLY A 200 27.29 -25.29 -15.32
N ASN A 201 27.87 -26.30 -15.95
CA ASN A 201 27.32 -27.64 -16.21
C ASN A 201 26.91 -28.39 -14.91
N ARG A 202 25.64 -28.34 -14.50
CA ARG A 202 25.09 -29.13 -13.36
C ARG A 202 23.62 -29.54 -13.61
N SER A 203 23.20 -30.65 -13.00
CA SER A 203 21.89 -31.28 -13.22
C SER A 203 20.69 -30.47 -12.71
N ARG A 204 19.58 -30.53 -13.45
CA ARG A 204 18.33 -29.75 -13.29
C ARG A 204 17.67 -29.93 -11.91
N LYS A 205 17.72 -31.13 -11.32
CA LYS A 205 17.15 -31.44 -9.99
C LYS A 205 17.95 -30.83 -8.83
N THR A 206 19.28 -30.94 -8.87
CA THR A 206 20.17 -30.36 -7.85
C THR A 206 20.10 -28.82 -7.83
N LYS A 207 19.78 -28.21 -8.97
CA LYS A 207 19.62 -26.76 -9.15
C LYS A 207 18.31 -26.23 -8.55
N ILE A 208 17.19 -26.94 -8.71
CA ILE A 208 15.90 -26.60 -8.07
C ILE A 208 16.01 -26.74 -6.54
N MET A 209 16.64 -27.82 -6.08
CA MET A 209 16.87 -28.04 -4.64
C MET A 209 17.75 -26.93 -4.03
N ALA A 210 18.80 -26.49 -4.75
CA ALA A 210 19.69 -25.39 -4.33
C ALA A 210 19.05 -23.99 -4.37
N ALA A 211 18.05 -23.79 -5.22
CA ALA A 211 17.22 -22.59 -5.25
C ALA A 211 16.26 -22.51 -4.05
N ILE A 212 15.61 -23.63 -3.73
CA ILE A 212 14.69 -23.73 -2.58
C ILE A 212 15.46 -23.68 -1.24
N THR A 213 16.65 -24.28 -1.17
CA THR A 213 17.54 -24.18 0.02
C THR A 213 18.29 -22.85 0.13
N GLY A 214 18.08 -21.93 -0.81
CA GLY A 214 18.60 -20.57 -0.71
C GLY A 214 20.09 -20.39 -1.00
N LYS A 215 20.77 -21.36 -1.60
CA LYS A 215 22.20 -21.21 -1.98
C LYS A 215 22.45 -20.18 -3.08
N TYR A 216 21.41 -19.73 -3.79
CA TYR A 216 21.45 -18.64 -4.76
C TYR A 216 20.97 -17.28 -4.20
N LEU A 217 20.60 -17.21 -2.91
CA LEU A 217 20.36 -15.94 -2.19
C LEU A 217 21.55 -14.96 -2.14
N PRO A 218 22.84 -15.29 -2.34
CA PRO A 218 23.93 -14.32 -2.13
C PRO A 218 23.84 -13.06 -2.99
N ARG A 219 23.39 -13.15 -4.26
CA ARG A 219 23.27 -11.96 -5.12
C ARG A 219 22.04 -11.11 -4.78
N PHE A 220 20.89 -11.75 -4.50
CA PHE A 220 19.67 -11.06 -4.08
C PHE A 220 19.86 -10.41 -2.70
N SER A 221 20.35 -11.18 -1.73
CA SER A 221 20.69 -10.70 -0.39
C SER A 221 21.72 -9.57 -0.46
N LYS A 222 22.75 -9.65 -1.31
CA LYS A 222 23.73 -8.57 -1.50
C LYS A 222 23.14 -7.32 -2.18
N ALA A 223 22.18 -7.47 -3.09
CA ALA A 223 21.49 -6.34 -3.69
C ALA A 223 20.56 -5.65 -2.69
N VAL A 224 19.77 -6.43 -1.94
CA VAL A 224 18.89 -5.94 -0.87
C VAL A 224 19.71 -5.33 0.28
N LEU A 225 20.82 -5.96 0.68
CA LEU A 225 21.75 -5.40 1.68
C LEU A 225 22.41 -4.12 1.19
N ARG A 226 22.74 -3.98 -0.09
CA ARG A 226 23.29 -2.73 -0.64
C ARG A 226 22.26 -1.60 -0.64
N ASP A 227 21.01 -1.91 -0.99
CA ASP A 227 19.91 -0.93 -0.89
C ASP A 227 19.64 -0.56 0.58
N GLY A 228 19.68 -1.54 1.50
CA GLY A 228 19.51 -1.30 2.94
C GLY A 228 20.69 -0.56 3.57
N GLN A 229 21.93 -0.79 3.13
CA GLN A 229 23.11 -0.08 3.63
C GLN A 229 23.13 1.40 3.20
N ALA A 230 22.51 1.73 2.07
CA ALA A 230 22.33 3.14 1.66
C ALA A 230 21.34 3.90 2.56
N TYR A 231 20.56 3.20 3.39
CA TYR A 231 19.67 3.81 4.37
C TYR A 231 20.38 4.15 5.70
N TYR A 232 21.52 3.50 5.98
CA TYR A 232 22.29 3.68 7.22
C TYR A 232 23.53 4.58 7.06
N LEU A 233 23.80 5.07 5.84
CA LEU A 233 24.88 5.99 5.49
C LEU A 233 24.31 7.35 5.12
#